data_AF-A0A2K6NPH6-F1
#
_entry.id   AF-A0A2K6NPH6-F1
#
_cell.length_a   1.000
_cell.length_b   1.000
_cell.length_c   1.000
_cell.angle_alpha   90.00
_cell.angle_beta   90.00
_cell.angle_gamma   90.00
#
_symmetry.space_group_name_H-M   'P 1'
#
loop_
_entity.id
_entity.type
_entity.pdbx_description
1 polymer ?
#
loop_
_entity_poly.entity_id
_entity_poly.type
_entity_poly.pdbx_seq_one_letter_code
_entity_poly.pdbx_strand_id
1 'polypeptide(L)'
;AVLGVQLVVTLLTATLMHRLAPHCSFARWLLCNGSLFRYKHPSEEELRALAGKPRPRGRKERGAGWAPGLSRVPPTVLRFFLEYQWFVDFAVYSGGVYLFTEAYYYVLGPAKETNIAVFWCLLTVAFSIKMFLTVTRLYFSAEEGGERSVCLTFAFLFLLLAMLVQVVREETLELGLEPGLASMTQNLEPLLKKQDWDWMLPVAKLAIRVGLAVVGSVLGAFLTFPGLRLAQTHRDALTMSEDRPMLQFLLHTSFLSPLFILWLWTKPIARDFLHQPPFGERPFSLLSDSAFDSGRLWLLVVLCLLRLAVTRPHLQAYLCLAKARVEQLRREAGRIEAREIQRRVVRVYCYVTVVSLQYLTPLILTLNCTLLLKTLGGYSWGLGPAPLLSPNPSSASAASIGFGEDEVQQTAARIAGALGGLLTPLFLRGILAYLIWWTAACQLLSSLFGLYFHQHLAGS
;
A
#
# COMPACT_ATOMS: atom_id res chain seq x y z
N ALA A 1 -4.25 15.43 -35.54
CA ALA A 1 -4.61 15.66 -34.13
C ALA A 1 -3.45 15.16 -33.27
N VAL A 2 -2.63 16.05 -32.71
CA VAL A 2 -1.25 15.74 -32.27
C VAL A 2 -1.14 15.43 -30.76
N LEU A 3 -2.21 15.59 -29.99
CA LEU A 3 -2.27 15.16 -28.59
C LEU A 3 -3.17 13.93 -28.51
N GLY A 4 -2.58 12.75 -28.23
CA GLY A 4 -3.34 11.51 -28.00
C GLY A 4 -4.38 11.69 -26.90
N VAL A 5 -5.52 11.00 -27.00
CA VAL A 5 -6.67 11.17 -26.09
C VAL A 5 -6.25 11.00 -24.62
N GLN A 6 -5.34 10.06 -24.36
CA GLN A 6 -4.80 9.81 -23.03
C GLN A 6 -4.03 11.00 -22.44
N LEU A 7 -3.32 11.77 -23.27
CA LEU A 7 -2.57 12.95 -22.84
C LEU A 7 -3.52 14.08 -22.45
N VAL A 8 -4.60 14.26 -23.22
CA VAL A 8 -5.67 15.21 -22.89
C VAL A 8 -6.31 14.86 -21.54
N VAL A 9 -6.62 13.58 -21.34
CA VAL A 9 -7.19 13.09 -20.07
C VAL A 9 -6.22 13.27 -18.91
N THR A 10 -4.93 13.07 -19.14
CA THR A 10 -3.88 13.31 -18.14
C THR A 10 -3.80 14.78 -17.74
N LEU A 11 -3.77 15.69 -18.72
CA LEU A 11 -3.76 17.14 -18.47
C LEU A 11 -5.05 17.60 -17.78
N LEU A 12 -6.20 17.08 -18.21
CA LEU A 12 -7.49 17.35 -17.57
C LEU A 12 -7.48 16.87 -16.12
N THR A 13 -7.03 15.64 -15.86
CA THR A 13 -6.98 15.08 -14.49
C THR A 13 -6.02 15.85 -13.60
N ALA A 14 -4.84 16.25 -14.11
CA ALA A 14 -3.92 17.10 -13.37
C ALA A 14 -4.54 18.47 -13.03
N THR A 15 -5.27 19.06 -13.98
CA THR A 15 -5.99 20.33 -13.78
C THR A 15 -7.13 20.18 -12.76
N LEU A 16 -7.91 19.10 -12.87
CA LEU A 16 -8.98 18.75 -11.94
C LEU A 16 -8.42 18.54 -10.54
N MET A 17 -7.32 17.80 -10.39
CA MET A 17 -6.67 17.62 -9.09
C MET A 17 -6.27 18.95 -8.47
N HIS A 18 -5.68 19.87 -9.25
CA HIS A 18 -5.27 21.18 -8.74
C HIS A 18 -6.48 22.08 -8.37
N ARG A 19 -7.57 22.02 -9.15
CA ARG A 19 -8.74 22.90 -8.98
C ARG A 19 -9.78 22.35 -7.99
N LEU A 20 -9.97 21.03 -7.94
CA LEU A 20 -10.97 20.36 -7.10
C LEU A 20 -10.43 19.91 -5.74
N ALA A 21 -9.11 19.81 -5.54
CA ALA A 21 -8.53 19.52 -4.22
C ALA A 21 -9.11 20.33 -3.04
N PRO A 22 -9.46 21.64 -3.17
CA PRO A 22 -10.09 22.37 -2.07
C PRO A 22 -11.57 22.01 -1.85
N HIS A 23 -12.30 21.55 -2.87
CA HIS A 23 -13.76 21.35 -2.84
C HIS A 23 -14.19 19.89 -2.70
N CYS A 24 -13.52 18.96 -3.39
CA CYS A 24 -13.80 17.53 -3.41
C CYS A 24 -12.51 16.76 -3.12
N SER A 25 -12.38 16.28 -1.88
CA SER A 25 -11.22 15.50 -1.43
C SER A 25 -11.70 14.22 -0.77
N PHE A 26 -11.32 13.07 -1.33
CA PHE A 26 -11.61 11.75 -0.76
C PHE A 26 -10.92 11.60 0.59
N ALA A 27 -9.69 12.09 0.70
CA ALA A 27 -8.91 12.08 1.93
C ALA A 27 -9.62 12.85 3.06
N ARG A 28 -10.17 14.03 2.75
CA ARG A 28 -10.97 14.84 3.69
C ARG A 28 -12.29 14.15 4.01
N TRP A 29 -12.97 13.53 3.03
CA TRP A 29 -14.17 12.75 3.29
C TRP A 29 -13.89 11.56 4.22
N LEU A 30 -12.73 10.90 4.08
CA LEU A 30 -12.39 9.76 4.92
C LEU A 30 -12.25 10.15 6.40
N LEU A 31 -11.61 11.31 6.69
CA LEU A 31 -11.34 11.77 8.06
C LEU A 31 -12.39 12.74 8.64
N CYS A 32 -13.02 13.58 7.83
CA CYS A 32 -13.77 14.75 8.27
C CYS A 32 -15.27 14.73 7.95
N ASN A 33 -15.82 13.63 7.41
CA ASN A 33 -17.26 13.52 7.07
C ASN A 33 -18.21 13.42 8.29
N GLY A 34 -17.74 13.76 9.50
CA GLY A 34 -18.55 13.78 10.72
C GLY A 34 -18.86 12.42 11.35
N SER A 35 -18.44 11.31 10.74
CA SER A 35 -18.62 9.95 11.26
C SER A 35 -17.56 9.52 12.29
N LEU A 36 -16.42 10.21 12.31
CA LEU A 36 -15.36 9.97 13.28
C LEU A 36 -15.52 10.89 14.48
N PHE A 37 -15.38 10.31 15.65
CA PHE A 37 -15.59 10.99 16.91
C PHE A 37 -14.33 10.97 17.77
N ARG A 38 -14.00 12.11 18.37
CA ARG A 38 -12.84 12.27 19.24
C ARG A 38 -13.25 12.71 20.65
N TYR A 39 -12.44 12.32 21.62
CA TYR A 39 -12.50 12.90 22.95
C TYR A 39 -12.00 14.36 22.91
N LYS A 40 -12.82 15.28 23.40
CA LYS A 40 -12.40 16.66 23.65
C LYS A 40 -11.53 16.68 24.90
N HIS A 41 -10.40 17.38 24.85
CA HIS A 41 -9.61 17.58 26.07
C HIS A 41 -10.39 18.50 27.04
N PRO A 42 -10.30 18.26 28.36
CA PRO A 42 -11.00 19.08 29.33
C PRO A 42 -10.44 20.51 29.31
N SER A 43 -11.33 21.50 29.49
CA SER A 43 -10.93 22.92 29.57
C SER A 43 -10.20 23.21 30.89
N GLU A 44 -9.37 24.26 30.94
CA GLU A 44 -8.72 24.64 32.20
C GLU A 44 -9.75 24.96 33.31
N GLU A 45 -10.92 25.47 32.93
CA GLU A 45 -12.01 25.78 33.85
C GLU A 45 -12.67 24.52 34.42
N GLU A 46 -12.90 23.50 33.57
CA GLU A 46 -13.38 22.18 34.00
C GLU A 46 -12.37 21.50 34.92
N LEU A 47 -11.07 21.54 34.60
CA LEU A 47 -10.01 20.97 35.43
C LEU A 47 -9.88 21.71 36.77
N ARG A 48 -10.02 23.04 36.78
CA ARG A 48 -10.04 23.83 38.03
C ARG A 48 -11.26 23.50 38.88
N ALA A 49 -12.43 23.36 38.27
CA ALA A 49 -13.66 22.98 38.96
C ALA A 49 -13.54 21.59 39.60
N LEU A 50 -13.01 20.60 38.86
CA LEU A 50 -12.74 19.25 39.37
C LEU A 50 -11.68 19.22 40.49
N ALA A 51 -10.71 20.14 40.45
CA ALA A 51 -9.68 20.30 41.47
C ALA A 51 -10.12 21.14 42.68
N GLY A 52 -11.39 21.56 42.75
CA GLY A 52 -11.90 22.41 43.84
C GLY A 52 -11.34 23.83 43.88
N LYS A 53 -10.75 24.33 42.77
CA LYS A 53 -10.17 25.67 42.70
C LYS A 53 -11.22 26.70 42.26
N PRO A 54 -11.26 27.90 42.88
CA PRO A 54 -12.24 28.92 42.54
C PRO A 54 -12.06 29.40 41.08
N ARG A 55 -13.19 29.65 40.39
CA ARG A 55 -13.20 30.22 39.04
C ARG A 55 -12.62 31.64 39.08
N PRO A 56 -11.76 32.03 38.11
CA PRO A 56 -11.35 33.42 37.99
C PRO A 56 -12.60 34.29 37.71
N ARG A 57 -12.86 35.27 38.58
CA ARG A 57 -13.93 36.27 38.37
C ARG A 57 -13.60 37.06 37.10
N GLY A 58 -14.32 36.80 36.01
CA GLY A 58 -14.24 37.65 34.81
C GLY A 58 -14.62 37.00 33.47
N ARG A 59 -14.63 35.67 33.33
CA ARG A 59 -14.93 35.02 32.04
C ARG A 59 -16.20 34.17 32.15
N LYS A 60 -17.30 34.68 31.59
CA LYS A 60 -18.58 33.99 31.49
C LYS A 60 -18.70 33.39 30.08
N GLU A 61 -18.18 32.17 29.88
CA GLU A 61 -18.56 31.36 28.72
C GLU A 61 -19.60 30.30 29.14
N ARG A 62 -20.57 30.09 28.24
CA ARG A 62 -21.82 29.37 28.47
C ARG A 62 -21.58 27.92 28.84
N GLY A 63 -22.32 27.46 29.85
CA GLY A 63 -22.22 26.11 30.40
C GLY A 63 -22.47 25.02 29.38
N ALA A 64 -21.71 23.95 29.51
CA ALA A 64 -22.14 22.61 29.18
C ALA A 64 -21.70 21.73 30.36
N GLY A 65 -22.67 21.12 31.04
CA GLY A 65 -22.41 20.10 32.04
C GLY A 65 -21.63 18.93 31.44
N TRP A 66 -21.03 18.12 32.30
CA TRP A 66 -20.32 16.91 31.92
C TRP A 66 -21.20 16.05 30.99
N ALA A 67 -20.83 16.04 29.72
CA ALA A 67 -21.03 14.93 28.81
C ALA A 67 -19.65 14.64 28.21
N PRO A 68 -19.22 13.37 28.03
CA PRO A 68 -18.05 13.06 27.20
C PRO A 68 -18.32 13.59 25.78
N GLY A 69 -17.93 14.83 25.54
CA GLY A 69 -18.33 15.59 24.36
C GLY A 69 -17.53 15.13 23.16
N LEU A 70 -18.06 14.14 22.44
CA LEU A 70 -17.61 13.77 21.11
C LEU A 70 -17.67 15.03 20.23
N SER A 71 -16.50 15.63 19.96
CA SER A 71 -16.41 16.80 19.10
C SER A 71 -16.03 16.39 17.69
N ARG A 72 -16.59 17.07 16.69
CA ARG A 72 -16.20 16.86 15.28
C ARG A 72 -14.73 17.23 15.06
N VAL A 73 -14.15 16.72 13.98
CA VAL A 73 -12.73 16.86 13.59
C VAL A 73 -12.55 18.17 12.79
N PRO A 74 -12.01 19.27 13.36
CA PRO A 74 -11.60 20.42 12.56
C PRO A 74 -10.24 20.15 11.87
N PRO A 75 -10.10 20.42 10.57
CA PRO A 75 -8.90 20.11 9.78
C PRO A 75 -7.66 20.94 10.17
N THR A 76 -7.83 22.07 10.86
CA THR A 76 -6.78 23.07 11.14
C THR A 76 -5.73 22.68 12.17
N VAL A 77 -5.84 21.51 12.82
CA VAL A 77 -4.95 21.10 13.93
C VAL A 77 -4.20 19.77 13.63
N LEU A 78 -4.40 19.17 12.45
CA LEU A 78 -3.79 17.88 12.12
C LEU A 78 -2.38 18.05 11.51
N ARG A 79 -1.38 17.39 12.12
CA ARG A 79 -0.02 17.35 11.60
C ARG A 79 0.00 16.56 10.28
N PHE A 80 0.76 17.01 9.27
CA PHE A 80 0.85 16.36 7.95
C PHE A 80 -0.47 16.23 7.16
N PHE A 81 -1.52 16.97 7.53
CA PHE A 81 -2.82 16.84 6.86
C PHE A 81 -2.75 17.17 5.37
N LEU A 82 -1.97 18.17 4.97
CA LEU A 82 -1.81 18.54 3.56
C LEU A 82 -1.14 17.42 2.75
N GLU A 83 -0.06 16.84 3.28
CA GLU A 83 0.65 15.73 2.64
C GLU A 83 -0.23 14.47 2.54
N TYR A 84 -0.97 14.18 3.62
CA TYR A 84 -1.96 13.11 3.64
C TYR A 84 -3.05 13.33 2.58
N GLN A 85 -3.63 14.53 2.55
CA GLN A 85 -4.73 14.87 1.65
C GLN A 85 -4.28 14.68 0.20
N TRP A 86 -3.12 15.26 -0.13
CA TRP A 86 -2.56 15.20 -1.47
C TRP A 86 -2.23 13.77 -1.90
N PHE A 87 -1.58 12.97 -1.07
CA PHE A 87 -1.20 11.59 -1.42
C PHE A 87 -2.43 10.69 -1.66
N VAL A 88 -3.39 10.73 -0.76
CA VAL A 88 -4.59 9.88 -0.86
C VAL A 88 -5.47 10.31 -2.04
N ASP A 89 -5.66 11.62 -2.25
CA ASP A 89 -6.41 12.12 -3.41
C ASP A 89 -5.69 11.76 -4.72
N PHE A 90 -4.36 11.92 -4.79
CA PHE A 90 -3.56 11.52 -5.94
C PHE A 90 -3.74 10.04 -6.30
N ALA A 91 -3.73 9.15 -5.29
CA ALA A 91 -3.97 7.72 -5.51
C ALA A 91 -5.36 7.43 -6.08
N VAL A 92 -6.40 8.16 -5.64
CA VAL A 92 -7.76 8.04 -6.19
C VAL A 92 -7.81 8.53 -7.64
N TYR A 93 -7.19 9.66 -7.95
CA TYR A 93 -7.10 10.16 -9.32
C TYR A 93 -6.33 9.20 -10.23
N SER A 94 -5.20 8.64 -9.76
CA SER A 94 -4.43 7.61 -10.47
C SER A 94 -5.29 6.39 -10.81
N GLY A 95 -6.05 5.87 -9.82
CA GLY A 95 -7.01 4.78 -10.05
C GLY A 95 -8.11 5.14 -11.06
N GLY A 96 -8.62 6.38 -11.01
CA GLY A 96 -9.59 6.88 -11.98
C GLY A 96 -9.04 6.97 -13.41
N VAL A 97 -7.81 7.48 -13.58
CA VAL A 97 -7.11 7.51 -14.88
C VAL A 97 -6.90 6.10 -15.41
N TYR A 98 -6.55 5.15 -14.54
CA TYR A 98 -6.38 3.77 -14.92
C TYR A 98 -7.69 3.12 -15.38
N LEU A 99 -8.78 3.28 -14.62
CA LEU A 99 -10.10 2.78 -15.00
C LEU A 99 -10.59 3.39 -16.31
N PHE A 100 -10.40 4.70 -16.49
CA PHE A 100 -10.72 5.37 -17.75
C PHE A 100 -9.90 4.79 -18.91
N THR A 101 -8.60 4.60 -18.71
CA THR A 101 -7.69 4.07 -19.74
C THR A 101 -8.05 2.64 -20.11
N GLU A 102 -8.44 1.80 -19.14
CA GLU A 102 -8.96 0.46 -19.39
C GLU A 102 -10.27 0.47 -20.18
N ALA A 103 -11.23 1.32 -19.79
CA ALA A 103 -12.48 1.48 -20.53
C ALA A 103 -12.25 1.97 -21.96
N TYR A 104 -11.31 2.91 -22.13
CA TYR A 104 -10.89 3.44 -23.43
C TYR A 104 -10.29 2.35 -24.33
N TYR A 105 -9.38 1.53 -23.79
CA TYR A 105 -8.82 0.39 -24.53
C TYR A 105 -9.86 -0.67 -24.86
N TYR A 106 -10.79 -0.95 -23.95
CA TYR A 106 -11.86 -1.92 -24.16
C TYR A 106 -12.83 -1.49 -25.30
N VAL A 107 -13.17 -0.20 -25.37
CA VAL A 107 -14.16 0.30 -26.36
C VAL A 107 -13.52 0.59 -27.73
N LEU A 108 -12.33 1.18 -27.76
CA LEU A 108 -11.75 1.72 -29.00
C LEU A 108 -10.61 0.88 -29.58
N GLY A 109 -10.03 -0.06 -28.81
CA GLY A 109 -8.92 -0.90 -29.24
C GLY A 109 -7.71 -0.19 -29.91
N PRO A 110 -7.28 1.02 -29.49
CA PRO A 110 -6.21 1.72 -30.20
C PRO A 110 -4.85 1.04 -29.97
N ALA A 111 -4.30 0.44 -31.03
CA ALA A 111 -3.07 -0.37 -30.98
C ALA A 111 -1.74 0.43 -30.90
N LYS A 112 -1.77 1.77 -30.91
CA LYS A 112 -0.56 2.61 -31.08
C LYS A 112 -0.32 3.67 -29.99
N GLU A 113 -1.15 3.78 -28.95
CA GLU A 113 -0.95 4.78 -27.88
C GLU A 113 -0.26 4.16 -26.66
N THR A 114 0.76 4.85 -26.13
CA THR A 114 1.45 4.49 -24.89
C THR A 114 0.51 4.61 -23.71
N ASN A 115 0.39 3.55 -22.89
CA ASN A 115 -0.53 3.55 -21.76
C ASN A 115 -0.08 4.51 -20.65
N ILE A 116 -0.63 5.73 -20.65
CA ILE A 116 -0.25 6.77 -19.68
C ILE A 116 -0.65 6.38 -18.25
N ALA A 117 -1.64 5.51 -18.05
CA ALA A 117 -2.04 5.08 -16.71
C ALA A 117 -0.92 4.30 -15.97
N VAL A 118 -0.02 3.64 -16.71
CA VAL A 118 1.18 3.02 -16.13
C VAL A 118 2.04 4.06 -15.42
N PHE A 119 2.22 5.24 -16.03
CA PHE A 119 3.00 6.32 -15.42
C PHE A 119 2.38 6.83 -14.12
N TRP A 120 1.05 7.01 -14.09
CA TRP A 120 0.33 7.41 -12.88
C TRP A 120 0.45 6.35 -11.77
N CYS A 121 0.37 5.07 -12.11
CA CYS A 121 0.54 3.99 -11.14
C CYS A 121 1.98 3.94 -10.61
N LEU A 122 3.00 4.06 -11.47
CA LEU A 122 4.41 4.14 -11.05
C LEU A 122 4.68 5.34 -10.14
N LEU A 123 4.11 6.50 -10.47
CA LEU A 123 4.21 7.70 -9.66
C LEU A 123 3.53 7.51 -8.29
N THR A 124 2.40 6.79 -8.25
CA THR A 124 1.71 6.43 -6.99
C THR A 124 2.57 5.48 -6.14
N VAL A 125 3.25 4.51 -6.75
CA VAL A 125 4.22 3.63 -6.06
C VAL A 125 5.39 4.46 -5.49
N ALA A 126 5.96 5.37 -6.27
CA ALA A 126 7.03 6.25 -5.83
C ALA A 126 6.58 7.15 -4.65
N PHE A 127 5.38 7.72 -4.71
CA PHE A 127 4.82 8.49 -3.59
C PHE A 127 4.53 7.63 -2.37
N SER A 128 4.15 6.36 -2.56
CA SER A 128 3.99 5.43 -1.43
C SER A 128 5.32 5.21 -0.70
N ILE A 129 6.42 5.04 -1.43
CA ILE A 129 7.77 4.95 -0.86
C ILE A 129 8.14 6.24 -0.13
N LYS A 130 7.87 7.41 -0.72
CA LYS A 130 8.06 8.70 -0.05
C LYS A 130 7.27 8.77 1.26
N MET A 131 6.01 8.35 1.27
CA MET A 131 5.19 8.38 2.49
C MET A 131 5.72 7.44 3.56
N PHE A 132 6.20 6.25 3.20
CA PHE A 132 6.87 5.36 4.13
C PHE A 132 8.12 6.00 4.74
N LEU A 133 8.98 6.61 3.91
CA LEU A 133 10.17 7.32 4.37
C LEU A 133 9.81 8.48 5.33
N THR A 134 8.78 9.27 5.01
CA THR A 134 8.31 10.37 5.89
C THR A 134 7.85 9.84 7.24
N VAL A 135 7.06 8.76 7.24
CA VAL A 135 6.54 8.15 8.47
C VAL A 135 7.67 7.50 9.29
N THR A 136 8.60 6.80 8.65
CA THR A 136 9.77 6.21 9.33
C THR A 136 10.69 7.28 9.89
N ARG A 137 10.96 8.36 9.15
CA ARG A 137 11.75 9.50 9.65
C ARG A 137 11.14 10.10 10.92
N LEU A 138 9.81 10.12 11.03
CA LEU A 138 9.13 10.60 12.23
C LEU A 138 9.44 9.73 13.46
N TYR A 139 9.51 8.40 13.30
CA TYR A 139 9.92 7.47 14.37
C TYR A 139 11.40 7.62 14.73
N PHE A 140 12.25 7.77 13.71
CA PHE A 140 13.68 8.00 13.93
C PHE A 140 14.00 9.38 14.52
N SER A 141 13.05 10.31 14.52
CA SER A 141 13.21 11.63 15.15
C SER A 141 12.68 11.68 16.58
N ALA A 142 12.03 10.63 17.08
CA ALA A 142 11.55 10.57 18.45
C ALA A 142 12.73 10.50 19.45
N GLU A 143 12.62 11.17 20.60
CA GLU A 143 13.68 11.23 21.62
C GLU A 143 13.93 9.87 22.30
N GLU A 144 12.91 9.01 22.35
CA GLU A 144 13.02 7.66 22.92
C GLU A 144 13.63 6.68 21.90
N GLY A 145 14.81 6.14 22.21
CA GLY A 145 15.55 5.24 21.32
C GLY A 145 14.89 3.88 21.02
N GLY A 146 13.85 3.51 21.77
CA GLY A 146 13.16 2.22 21.64
C GLY A 146 12.47 2.01 20.29
N GLU A 147 11.89 3.05 19.69
CA GLU A 147 11.25 2.92 18.37
C GLU A 147 12.27 2.63 17.26
N ARG A 148 13.47 3.22 17.39
CA ARG A 148 14.56 3.04 16.43
C ARG A 148 15.11 1.62 16.47
N SER A 149 15.33 1.09 17.67
CA SER A 149 15.84 -0.26 17.85
C SER A 149 14.86 -1.30 17.30
N VAL A 150 13.57 -1.20 17.62
CA VAL A 150 12.53 -2.10 17.09
C VAL A 150 12.53 -2.07 15.56
N CYS A 151 12.55 -0.89 14.94
CA CYS A 151 12.57 -0.77 13.49
C CYS A 151 13.80 -1.46 12.85
N LEU A 152 14.99 -1.29 13.45
CA LEU A 152 16.23 -1.90 12.95
C LEU A 152 16.24 -3.43 13.16
N THR A 153 15.75 -3.92 14.29
CA THR A 153 15.63 -5.36 14.54
C THR A 153 14.72 -6.03 13.52
N PHE A 154 13.56 -5.43 13.24
CA PHE A 154 12.67 -5.94 12.20
C PHE A 154 13.27 -5.83 10.80
N ALA A 155 14.00 -4.76 10.49
CA ALA A 155 14.72 -4.64 9.21
C ALA A 155 15.67 -5.82 8.98
N PHE A 156 16.45 -6.20 10.00
CA PHE A 156 17.35 -7.35 9.95
C PHE A 156 16.59 -8.67 9.85
N LEU A 157 15.53 -8.86 10.64
CA LEU A 157 14.67 -10.05 10.56
C LEU A 157 14.07 -10.22 9.15
N PHE A 158 13.53 -9.14 8.57
CA PHE A 158 12.98 -9.16 7.23
C PHE A 158 14.03 -9.34 6.14
N LEU A 159 15.28 -8.90 6.36
CA LEU A 159 16.38 -9.21 5.44
C LEU A 159 16.62 -10.73 5.38
N LEU A 160 16.73 -11.39 6.53
CA LEU A 160 16.92 -12.84 6.60
C LEU A 160 15.75 -13.60 5.97
N LEU A 161 14.52 -13.19 6.27
CA LEU A 161 13.32 -13.80 5.68
C LEU A 161 13.23 -13.56 4.16
N ALA A 162 13.62 -12.38 3.68
CA ALA A 162 13.62 -12.06 2.24
C ALA A 162 14.64 -12.91 1.48
N MET A 163 15.81 -13.14 2.08
CA MET A 163 16.81 -14.06 1.54
C MET A 163 16.30 -15.50 1.52
N LEU A 164 15.64 -15.96 2.60
CA LEU A 164 15.08 -17.30 2.68
C LEU A 164 13.99 -17.52 1.62
N VAL A 165 13.07 -16.57 1.44
CA VAL A 165 11.99 -16.66 0.44
C VAL A 165 12.54 -16.73 -0.98
N GLN A 166 13.64 -16.05 -1.29
CA GLN A 166 14.27 -16.13 -2.61
C GLN A 166 14.97 -17.47 -2.89
N VAL A 167 15.21 -18.29 -1.86
CA VAL A 167 15.74 -19.65 -2.00
C VAL A 167 14.62 -20.68 -2.21
N VAL A 168 13.37 -20.31 -1.88
CA VAL A 168 12.21 -21.19 -2.06
C VAL A 168 11.99 -21.45 -3.55
N ARG A 169 11.82 -22.73 -3.89
CA ARG A 169 11.70 -23.20 -5.27
C ARG A 169 10.35 -22.79 -5.88
N GLU A 170 10.34 -22.49 -7.17
CA GLU A 170 9.13 -21.99 -7.85
C GLU A 170 7.97 -22.98 -7.93
N GLU A 171 8.21 -24.28 -7.76
CA GLU A 171 7.15 -25.29 -7.59
C GLU A 171 6.33 -25.09 -6.32
N THR A 172 6.87 -24.41 -5.31
CA THR A 172 6.13 -24.11 -4.07
C THR A 172 5.60 -22.68 -4.07
N LEU A 173 6.40 -21.71 -4.54
CA LEU A 173 6.05 -20.29 -4.53
C LEU A 173 6.15 -19.69 -5.93
N GLU A 174 5.01 -19.39 -6.55
CA GLU A 174 4.92 -18.93 -7.94
C GLU A 174 5.14 -17.42 -8.09
N LEU A 175 6.27 -16.90 -7.63
CA LEU A 175 6.58 -15.48 -7.83
C LEU A 175 6.94 -15.18 -9.28
N GLY A 176 7.53 -16.13 -10.02
CA GLY A 176 7.99 -15.94 -11.39
C GLY A 176 9.29 -15.13 -11.49
N LEU A 177 10.12 -15.18 -10.44
CA LEU A 177 11.40 -14.48 -10.38
C LEU A 177 12.47 -15.18 -11.22
N GLU A 178 12.52 -16.51 -11.20
CA GLU A 178 13.47 -17.30 -11.98
C GLU A 178 13.22 -17.23 -13.49
N PRO A 179 11.99 -17.42 -14.03
CA PRO A 179 11.71 -17.28 -15.45
C PRO A 179 11.84 -15.83 -15.90
N GLY A 180 11.49 -14.86 -15.04
CA GLY A 180 11.71 -13.44 -15.31
C GLY A 180 13.18 -13.10 -15.47
N LEU A 181 14.01 -13.58 -14.55
CA LEU A 181 15.45 -13.37 -14.59
C LEU A 181 16.10 -14.12 -15.76
N ALA A 182 15.65 -15.34 -16.07
CA ALA A 182 16.09 -16.09 -17.24
C ALA A 182 15.80 -15.33 -18.54
N SER A 183 14.58 -14.81 -18.70
CA SER A 183 14.18 -14.00 -19.85
C SER A 183 15.03 -12.74 -20.01
N MET A 184 15.29 -12.01 -18.92
CA MET A 184 16.20 -10.85 -18.95
C MET A 184 17.61 -11.27 -19.39
N THR A 185 18.14 -12.37 -18.85
CA THR A 185 19.48 -12.83 -19.20
C THR A 185 19.61 -13.33 -20.63
N GLN A 186 18.57 -13.95 -21.19
CA GLN A 186 18.54 -14.34 -22.61
C GLN A 186 18.60 -13.13 -23.55
N ASN A 187 17.95 -12.02 -23.19
CA ASN A 187 18.02 -10.78 -23.97
C ASN A 187 19.37 -10.05 -23.82
N LEU A 188 20.02 -10.18 -22.67
CA LEU A 188 21.33 -9.58 -22.40
C LEU A 188 22.48 -10.38 -23.01
N GLU A 189 22.37 -11.70 -23.07
CA GLU A 189 23.40 -12.60 -23.60
C GLU A 189 24.00 -12.17 -24.95
N PRO A 190 23.22 -11.83 -26.00
CA PRO A 190 23.78 -11.40 -27.28
C PRO A 190 24.48 -10.03 -27.22
N LEU A 191 24.17 -9.18 -26.23
CA LEU A 191 24.85 -7.89 -26.02
C LEU A 191 26.18 -8.09 -25.27
N LEU A 192 26.19 -8.98 -24.27
CA LEU A 192 27.39 -9.29 -23.48
C LEU A 192 28.41 -10.10 -24.29
N LYS A 193 27.96 -11.03 -25.14
CA LYS A 193 28.82 -11.81 -26.04
C LYS A 193 29.57 -10.96 -27.07
N LYS A 194 29.03 -9.79 -27.44
CA LYS A 194 29.75 -8.85 -28.32
C LYS A 194 30.96 -8.19 -27.63
N GLN A 195 31.00 -8.22 -26.30
CA GLN A 195 31.99 -7.56 -25.46
C GLN A 195 32.85 -8.54 -24.65
N ASP A 196 32.69 -9.86 -24.86
CA ASP A 196 33.33 -10.95 -24.09
C ASP A 196 33.09 -10.89 -22.57
N TRP A 197 31.89 -10.44 -22.15
CA TRP A 197 31.54 -10.21 -20.74
C TRP A 197 30.63 -11.29 -20.13
N ASP A 198 30.89 -12.57 -20.39
CA ASP A 198 30.04 -13.68 -19.91
C ASP A 198 29.92 -13.75 -18.36
N TRP A 199 30.95 -13.29 -17.64
CA TRP A 199 30.95 -13.23 -16.17
C TRP A 199 29.94 -12.24 -15.58
N MET A 200 29.47 -11.26 -16.36
CA MET A 200 28.48 -10.28 -15.89
C MET A 200 27.10 -10.90 -15.71
N LEU A 201 26.77 -11.99 -16.41
CA LEU A 201 25.46 -12.63 -16.34
C LEU A 201 25.14 -13.19 -14.94
N PRO A 202 25.98 -14.06 -14.33
CA PRO A 202 25.76 -14.52 -12.96
C PRO A 202 25.84 -13.39 -11.93
N VAL A 203 26.70 -12.40 -12.13
CA VAL A 203 26.81 -11.22 -11.25
C VAL A 203 25.52 -10.40 -11.27
N ALA A 204 24.93 -10.16 -12.45
CA ALA A 204 23.66 -9.45 -12.58
C ALA A 204 22.52 -10.21 -11.91
N LYS A 205 22.47 -11.55 -12.07
CA LYS A 205 21.48 -12.40 -11.38
C LYS A 205 21.59 -12.28 -9.86
N LEU A 206 22.80 -12.35 -9.33
CA LEU A 206 23.05 -12.21 -7.89
C LEU A 206 22.71 -10.80 -7.40
N ALA A 207 23.13 -9.76 -8.13
CA ALA A 207 22.88 -8.37 -7.79
C ALA A 207 21.38 -8.05 -7.70
N ILE A 208 20.57 -8.59 -8.63
CA ILE A 208 19.11 -8.44 -8.58
C ILE A 208 18.52 -9.15 -7.35
N ARG A 209 18.95 -10.38 -7.04
CA ARG A 209 18.48 -11.10 -5.86
C ARG A 209 18.82 -10.37 -4.55
N VAL A 210 20.07 -9.92 -4.42
CA VAL A 210 20.51 -9.11 -3.27
C VAL A 210 19.74 -7.79 -3.20
N GLY A 211 19.57 -7.10 -4.32
CA GLY A 211 18.79 -5.86 -4.40
C GLY A 211 17.34 -6.06 -3.96
N LEU A 212 16.72 -7.17 -4.40
CA LEU A 212 15.35 -7.53 -4.01
C LEU A 212 15.22 -7.86 -2.52
N ALA A 213 16.25 -8.47 -1.93
CA ALA A 213 16.31 -8.73 -0.49
C ALA A 213 16.44 -7.43 0.31
N VAL A 214 17.28 -6.49 -0.15
CA VAL A 214 17.42 -5.17 0.46
C VAL A 214 16.11 -4.37 0.37
N VAL A 215 15.47 -4.36 -0.80
CA VAL A 215 14.14 -3.75 -0.96
C VAL A 215 13.12 -4.40 -0.03
N GLY A 216 13.17 -5.73 0.10
CA GLY A 216 12.32 -6.48 1.03
C GLY A 216 12.55 -6.10 2.50
N SER A 217 13.80 -5.99 2.93
CA SER A 217 14.17 -5.56 4.28
C SER A 217 13.68 -4.14 4.58
N VAL A 218 13.90 -3.20 3.66
CA VAL A 218 13.46 -1.80 3.78
C VAL A 218 11.94 -1.72 3.84
N LEU A 219 11.23 -2.44 2.96
CA LEU A 219 9.77 -2.48 2.97
C LEU A 219 9.23 -3.09 4.27
N GLY A 220 9.86 -4.16 4.77
CA GLY A 220 9.52 -4.76 6.05
C GLY A 220 9.70 -3.80 7.24
N ALA A 221 10.79 -3.04 7.25
CA ALA A 221 11.03 -2.00 8.26
C ALA A 221 9.92 -0.93 8.23
N PHE A 222 9.54 -0.47 7.04
CA PHE A 222 8.45 0.50 6.87
C PHE A 222 7.09 -0.02 7.35
N LEU A 223 6.83 -1.31 7.18
CA LEU A 223 5.56 -1.95 7.54
C LEU A 223 5.50 -2.46 8.97
N THR A 224 6.61 -2.42 9.71
CA THR A 224 6.68 -2.89 11.10
C THR A 224 5.72 -2.13 12.01
N PHE A 225 5.87 -0.81 12.14
CA PHE A 225 4.97 0.01 12.96
C PHE A 225 3.52 0.00 12.48
N PRO A 226 3.24 0.13 11.17
CA PRO A 226 1.89 -0.10 10.64
C PRO A 226 1.28 -1.43 11.08
N GLY A 227 2.03 -2.53 11.00
CA GLY A 227 1.56 -3.86 11.41
C GLY A 227 1.30 -3.98 12.91
N LEU A 228 2.23 -3.50 13.74
CA LEU A 228 2.06 -3.48 15.21
C LEU A 228 0.82 -2.68 15.62
N ARG A 229 0.62 -1.52 14.99
CA ARG A 229 -0.52 -0.64 15.26
C ARG A 229 -1.83 -1.23 14.74
N LEU A 230 -1.82 -1.84 13.56
CA LEU A 230 -2.95 -2.56 13.00
C LEU A 230 -3.46 -3.61 13.99
N ALA A 231 -2.57 -4.39 14.59
CA ALA A 231 -2.93 -5.38 15.59
C ALA A 231 -3.66 -4.77 16.81
N GLN A 232 -3.11 -3.68 17.37
CA GLN A 232 -3.71 -2.98 18.51
C GLN A 232 -5.12 -2.47 18.17
N THR A 233 -5.21 -1.69 17.10
CA THR A 233 -6.45 -1.01 16.72
C THR A 233 -7.48 -1.96 16.12
N HIS A 234 -7.08 -3.13 15.60
CA HIS A 234 -7.98 -4.22 15.24
C HIS A 234 -8.66 -4.81 16.47
N ARG A 235 -7.89 -5.13 17.53
CA ARG A 235 -8.44 -5.61 18.80
C ARG A 235 -9.40 -4.59 19.41
N ASP A 236 -9.01 -3.32 19.44
CA ASP A 236 -9.86 -2.24 19.95
C ASP A 236 -11.12 -2.02 19.09
N ALA A 237 -11.04 -2.20 17.77
CA ALA A 237 -12.20 -2.10 16.88
C ALA A 237 -13.20 -3.24 17.09
N LEU A 238 -12.72 -4.45 17.41
CA LEU A 238 -13.57 -5.60 17.71
C LEU A 238 -14.36 -5.41 19.01
N THR A 239 -13.72 -4.93 20.07
CA THR A 239 -14.38 -4.65 21.36
C THR A 239 -15.41 -3.53 21.23
N MET A 240 -15.12 -2.51 20.40
CA MET A 240 -16.09 -1.45 20.10
C MET A 240 -17.25 -1.90 19.21
N SER A 241 -17.15 -3.05 18.56
CA SER A 241 -18.13 -3.57 17.60
C SER A 241 -18.81 -4.84 18.08
N GLU A 242 -18.80 -5.13 19.39
CA GLU A 242 -19.40 -6.33 19.99
C GLU A 242 -20.88 -6.53 19.59
N ASP A 243 -21.62 -5.44 19.43
CA ASP A 243 -23.04 -5.49 19.07
C ASP A 243 -23.30 -5.66 17.56
N ARG A 244 -22.25 -5.75 16.71
CA ARG A 244 -22.37 -5.72 15.24
C ARG A 244 -21.65 -6.90 14.59
N PRO A 245 -22.28 -8.09 14.49
CA PRO A 245 -21.62 -9.31 14.01
C PRO A 245 -21.11 -9.20 12.57
N MET A 246 -21.85 -8.50 11.70
CA MET A 246 -21.43 -8.29 10.30
C MET A 246 -20.15 -7.44 10.20
N LEU A 247 -20.00 -6.42 11.06
CA LEU A 247 -18.79 -5.60 11.11
C LEU A 247 -17.61 -6.37 11.69
N GLN A 248 -17.83 -7.20 12.71
CA GLN A 248 -16.79 -8.09 13.25
C GLN A 248 -16.29 -9.09 12.20
N PHE A 249 -17.20 -9.69 11.44
CA PHE A 249 -16.83 -10.56 10.32
C PHE A 249 -15.94 -9.82 9.30
N LEU A 250 -16.36 -8.64 8.84
CA LEU A 250 -15.56 -7.81 7.92
C LEU A 250 -14.21 -7.42 8.51
N LEU A 251 -14.15 -7.10 9.81
CA LEU A 251 -12.90 -6.80 10.53
C LEU A 251 -11.95 -8.00 10.52
N HIS A 252 -12.43 -9.20 10.84
CA HIS A 252 -11.64 -10.42 10.80
C HIS A 252 -11.17 -10.75 9.39
N THR A 253 -12.06 -10.70 8.40
CA THR A 253 -11.69 -10.95 7.00
C THR A 253 -10.66 -9.91 6.52
N SER A 254 -10.81 -8.64 6.91
CA SER A 254 -9.84 -7.59 6.59
C SER A 254 -8.49 -7.82 7.27
N PHE A 255 -8.46 -8.30 8.51
CA PHE A 255 -7.22 -8.61 9.23
C PHE A 255 -6.49 -9.83 8.63
N LEU A 256 -7.25 -10.85 8.20
CA LEU A 256 -6.73 -12.04 7.52
C LEU A 256 -6.44 -11.81 6.03
N SER A 257 -6.79 -10.66 5.48
CA SER A 257 -6.54 -10.32 4.06
C SER A 257 -5.11 -10.60 3.57
N PRO A 258 -4.03 -10.33 4.33
CA PRO A 258 -2.67 -10.63 3.86
C PRO A 258 -2.44 -12.14 3.72
N LEU A 259 -3.06 -12.98 4.56
CA LEU A 259 -2.94 -14.43 4.48
C LEU A 259 -3.54 -14.97 3.18
N PHE A 260 -4.70 -14.47 2.76
CA PHE A 260 -5.29 -14.83 1.47
C PHE A 260 -4.39 -14.44 0.29
N ILE A 261 -3.70 -13.30 0.37
CA ILE A 261 -2.70 -12.89 -0.63
C ILE A 261 -1.52 -13.86 -0.65
N LEU A 262 -1.01 -14.29 0.51
CA LEU A 262 0.08 -15.27 0.54
C LEU A 262 -0.32 -16.60 -0.10
N TRP A 263 -1.54 -17.08 0.19
CA TRP A 263 -2.06 -18.33 -0.35
C TRP A 263 -2.21 -18.31 -1.87
N LEU A 264 -2.62 -17.17 -2.44
CA LEU A 264 -2.78 -17.01 -3.89
C LEU A 264 -1.51 -17.30 -4.73
N TRP A 265 -0.32 -17.19 -4.13
CA TRP A 265 0.97 -17.45 -4.79
C TRP A 265 1.67 -18.73 -4.33
N THR A 266 1.12 -19.42 -3.34
CA THR A 266 1.59 -20.75 -2.96
C THR A 266 0.88 -21.81 -3.82
N LYS A 267 1.60 -22.35 -4.81
CA LYS A 267 1.06 -23.34 -5.78
C LYS A 267 0.28 -24.49 -5.14
N PRO A 268 0.80 -25.20 -4.11
CA PRO A 268 0.09 -26.33 -3.54
C PRO A 268 -1.27 -25.96 -2.90
N ILE A 269 -1.41 -24.71 -2.43
CA ILE A 269 -2.63 -24.25 -1.76
C ILE A 269 -3.62 -23.68 -2.77
N ALA A 270 -3.15 -22.95 -3.78
CA ALA A 270 -4.03 -22.27 -4.73
C ALA A 270 -4.20 -23.05 -6.04
N ARG A 271 -3.14 -23.19 -6.82
CA ARG A 271 -3.24 -23.75 -8.18
C ARG A 271 -3.46 -25.25 -8.15
N ASP A 272 -2.67 -26.00 -7.39
CA ASP A 272 -2.74 -27.47 -7.38
C ASP A 272 -4.06 -27.96 -6.75
N PHE A 273 -4.56 -27.26 -5.73
CA PHE A 273 -5.87 -27.54 -5.13
C PHE A 273 -7.02 -27.38 -6.13
N LEU A 274 -6.92 -26.43 -7.06
CA LEU A 274 -7.94 -26.18 -8.09
C LEU A 274 -7.85 -27.12 -9.30
N HIS A 275 -6.66 -27.67 -9.60
CA HIS A 275 -6.48 -28.66 -10.67
C HIS A 275 -6.66 -30.10 -10.20
N GLN A 276 -6.40 -30.41 -8.92
CA GLN A 276 -6.51 -31.75 -8.34
C GLN A 276 -7.10 -31.68 -6.92
N PRO A 277 -8.44 -31.69 -6.75
CA PRO A 277 -9.03 -31.77 -5.42
C PRO A 277 -8.66 -33.13 -4.78
N PRO A 278 -8.23 -33.18 -3.52
CA PRO A 278 -7.70 -34.39 -2.87
C PRO A 278 -8.71 -35.54 -2.68
N PHE A 279 -9.97 -35.37 -3.10
CA PHE A 279 -11.10 -36.28 -2.81
C PHE A 279 -11.83 -36.83 -4.04
N GLY A 280 -11.28 -36.77 -5.26
CA GLY A 280 -11.98 -37.29 -6.44
C GLY A 280 -11.08 -37.88 -7.53
N GLU A 281 -11.35 -39.13 -7.92
CA GLU A 281 -10.64 -39.91 -8.95
C GLU A 281 -10.75 -39.37 -10.39
N ARG A 282 -11.16 -38.11 -10.59
CA ARG A 282 -11.29 -37.51 -11.94
C ARG A 282 -10.65 -36.11 -11.99
N PRO A 283 -9.59 -35.90 -12.80
CA PRO A 283 -8.98 -34.60 -12.98
C PRO A 283 -9.86 -33.74 -13.90
N PHE A 284 -10.90 -33.12 -13.35
CA PHE A 284 -11.57 -32.01 -14.02
C PHE A 284 -10.82 -30.72 -13.66
N SER A 285 -10.11 -30.12 -14.62
CA SER A 285 -9.51 -28.79 -14.45
C SER A 285 -10.62 -27.76 -14.29
N LEU A 286 -10.87 -27.32 -13.05
CA LEU A 286 -12.02 -26.48 -12.70
C LEU A 286 -11.90 -25.05 -13.28
N LEU A 287 -10.67 -24.60 -13.52
CA LEU A 287 -10.34 -23.30 -14.12
C LEU A 287 -9.17 -23.46 -15.12
N SER A 288 -9.15 -22.60 -16.15
CA SER A 288 -7.97 -22.44 -17.01
C SER A 288 -6.91 -21.57 -16.32
N ASP A 289 -5.65 -21.70 -16.73
CA ASP A 289 -4.54 -20.89 -16.17
C ASP A 289 -4.81 -19.38 -16.29
N SER A 290 -5.39 -18.95 -17.41
CA SER A 290 -5.77 -17.54 -17.63
C SER A 290 -6.91 -17.07 -16.72
N ALA A 291 -7.88 -17.94 -16.44
CA ALA A 291 -8.99 -17.66 -15.54
C ALA A 291 -8.51 -17.56 -14.08
N PHE A 292 -7.59 -18.43 -13.67
CA PHE A 292 -6.95 -18.35 -12.35
C PHE A 292 -6.15 -17.06 -12.17
N ASP A 293 -5.30 -16.72 -13.15
CA ASP A 293 -4.49 -15.50 -13.10
C ASP A 293 -5.36 -14.22 -13.03
N SER A 294 -6.48 -14.19 -13.76
CA SER A 294 -7.45 -13.10 -13.73
C SER A 294 -8.24 -13.06 -12.41
N GLY A 295 -8.64 -14.23 -11.89
CA GLY A 295 -9.29 -14.36 -10.59
C GLY A 295 -8.41 -13.88 -9.44
N ARG A 296 -7.10 -14.16 -9.48
CA ARG A 296 -6.13 -13.64 -8.51
C ARG A 296 -6.11 -12.11 -8.50
N LEU A 297 -6.10 -11.46 -9.67
CA LEU A 297 -6.12 -10.00 -9.75
C LEU A 297 -7.41 -9.41 -9.18
N TRP A 298 -8.57 -9.99 -9.50
CA TRP A 298 -9.84 -9.55 -8.93
C TRP A 298 -9.89 -9.73 -7.41
N LEU A 299 -9.38 -10.86 -6.89
CA LEU A 299 -9.34 -11.09 -5.45
C LEU A 299 -8.47 -10.05 -4.74
N LEU A 300 -7.32 -9.66 -5.29
CA LEU A 300 -6.50 -8.57 -4.76
C LEU A 300 -7.26 -7.25 -4.70
N VAL A 301 -7.99 -6.89 -5.76
CA VAL A 301 -8.80 -5.67 -5.81
C VAL A 301 -9.89 -5.71 -4.75
N VAL A 302 -10.61 -6.84 -4.62
CA VAL A 302 -11.67 -7.02 -3.61
C VAL A 302 -11.10 -6.92 -2.19
N LEU A 303 -9.97 -7.57 -1.90
CA LEU A 303 -9.31 -7.48 -0.60
C LEU A 303 -8.85 -6.05 -0.31
N CYS A 304 -8.37 -5.32 -1.31
CA CYS A 304 -8.02 -3.90 -1.16
C CYS A 304 -9.26 -3.05 -0.81
N LEU A 305 -10.36 -3.24 -1.54
CA LEU A 305 -11.62 -2.53 -1.27
C LEU A 305 -12.19 -2.85 0.11
N LEU A 306 -12.10 -4.10 0.54
CA LEU A 306 -12.47 -4.53 1.89
C LEU A 306 -11.67 -3.76 2.94
N ARG A 307 -10.33 -3.71 2.82
CA ARG A 307 -9.49 -2.96 3.77
C ARG A 307 -9.80 -1.46 3.76
N LEU A 308 -10.11 -0.89 2.59
CA LEU A 308 -10.54 0.51 2.50
C LEU A 308 -11.84 0.75 3.26
N ALA A 309 -12.83 -0.13 3.10
CA ALA A 309 -14.14 -0.02 3.77
C ALA A 309 -14.00 -0.08 5.30
N VAL A 310 -13.11 -0.94 5.81
CA VAL A 310 -12.90 -1.12 7.25
C VAL A 310 -11.90 -0.11 7.84
N THR A 311 -11.31 0.79 7.04
CA THR A 311 -10.35 1.79 7.53
C THR A 311 -10.97 2.73 8.58
N ARG A 312 -12.21 3.18 8.39
CA ARG A 312 -12.88 4.07 9.35
C ARG A 312 -13.09 3.45 10.74
N PRO A 313 -13.63 2.22 10.87
CA PRO A 313 -13.67 1.51 12.15
C PRO A 313 -12.32 1.47 12.89
N HIS A 314 -11.23 1.17 12.19
CA HIS A 314 -9.89 1.15 12.79
C HIS A 314 -9.42 2.54 13.25
N LEU A 315 -9.69 3.58 12.46
CA LEU A 315 -9.39 4.97 12.84
C LEU A 315 -10.22 5.42 14.04
N GLN A 316 -11.49 4.99 14.13
CA GLN A 316 -12.34 5.27 15.28
C GLN A 316 -11.79 4.61 16.55
N ALA A 317 -11.37 3.34 16.45
CA ALA A 317 -10.73 2.63 17.56
C ALA A 317 -9.46 3.35 18.03
N TYR A 318 -8.63 3.83 17.10
CA TYR A 318 -7.45 4.63 17.42
C TYR A 318 -7.79 5.94 18.15
N LEU A 319 -8.80 6.69 17.68
CA LEU A 319 -9.25 7.92 18.36
C LEU A 319 -9.77 7.64 19.78
N CYS A 320 -10.33 6.45 20.00
CA CYS A 320 -10.79 6.02 21.30
C CYS A 320 -9.66 5.65 22.28
N LEU A 321 -8.44 5.40 21.79
CA LEU A 321 -7.25 5.19 22.62
C LEU A 321 -7.00 6.35 23.59
N ALA A 322 -7.43 7.57 23.25
CA ALA A 322 -7.32 8.73 24.15
C ALA A 322 -7.98 8.49 25.52
N LYS A 323 -9.13 7.79 25.56
CA LYS A 323 -9.81 7.43 26.81
C LYS A 323 -8.96 6.47 27.65
N ALA A 324 -8.48 5.40 27.05
CA ALA A 324 -7.65 4.42 27.74
C ALA A 324 -6.36 5.04 28.30
N ARG A 325 -5.74 5.98 27.57
CA ARG A 325 -4.55 6.72 28.05
C ARG A 325 -4.84 7.62 29.25
N VAL A 326 -6.02 8.22 29.32
CA VAL A 326 -6.45 9.03 30.47
C VAL A 326 -6.83 8.14 31.66
N GLU A 327 -7.46 7.00 31.42
CA GLU A 327 -7.76 6.02 32.47
C GLU A 327 -6.50 5.41 33.07
N GLN A 328 -5.47 5.17 32.26
CA GLN A 328 -4.15 4.74 32.73
C GLN A 328 -3.51 5.81 33.62
N LEU A 329 -3.50 7.07 33.17
CA LEU A 329 -3.04 8.20 33.97
C LEU A 329 -3.74 8.27 35.33
N ARG A 330 -5.05 8.00 35.39
CA ARG A 330 -5.81 7.99 36.64
C ARG A 330 -5.28 6.94 37.64
N ARG A 331 -4.66 5.86 37.17
CA ARG A 331 -4.10 4.78 38.02
C ARG A 331 -2.67 5.09 38.48
N GLU A 332 -1.96 6.00 37.82
CA GLU A 332 -0.62 6.44 38.23
C GLU A 332 -0.73 7.28 39.51
N ALA A 333 0.00 6.89 40.56
CA ALA A 333 0.00 7.61 41.83
C ALA A 333 0.83 8.90 41.71
N GLY A 334 0.20 10.06 41.88
CA GLY A 334 0.91 11.34 41.85
C GLY A 334 0.02 12.51 41.50
N ARG A 335 0.56 13.72 41.64
CA ARG A 335 -0.12 14.95 41.21
C ARG A 335 0.10 15.12 39.71
N ILE A 336 -0.92 14.82 38.92
CA ILE A 336 -0.86 14.92 37.46
C ILE A 336 -1.14 16.37 37.04
N GLU A 337 -0.28 16.92 36.20
CA GLU A 337 -0.52 18.25 35.64
C GLU A 337 -1.67 18.24 34.63
N ALA A 338 -2.54 19.25 34.72
CA ALA A 338 -3.61 19.49 33.75
C ALA A 338 -3.12 19.50 32.29
N ARG A 339 -1.92 20.08 32.08
CA ARG A 339 -1.27 20.16 30.76
C ARG A 339 -0.89 18.78 30.24
N GLU A 340 -0.52 17.85 31.10
CA GLU A 340 -0.15 16.50 30.69
C GLU A 340 -1.37 15.73 30.16
N ILE A 341 -2.50 15.80 30.88
CA ILE A 341 -3.77 15.18 30.45
C ILE A 341 -4.20 15.74 29.08
N GLN A 342 -4.20 17.07 28.93
CA GLN A 342 -4.54 17.72 27.67
C GLN A 342 -3.58 17.30 26.54
N ARG A 343 -2.26 17.28 26.82
CA ARG A 343 -1.24 16.90 25.84
C ARG A 343 -1.39 15.45 25.38
N ARG A 344 -1.72 14.49 26.28
CA ARG A 344 -1.95 13.09 25.90
C ARG A 344 -3.17 12.94 24.99
N VAL A 345 -4.28 13.61 25.29
CA VAL A 345 -5.50 13.57 24.45
C VAL A 345 -5.28 14.25 23.10
N VAL A 346 -4.63 15.42 23.08
CA VAL A 346 -4.36 16.16 21.84
C VAL A 346 -3.37 15.41 20.94
N ARG A 347 -2.36 14.74 21.52
CA ARG A 347 -1.37 13.97 20.75
C ARG A 347 -2.02 12.87 19.92
N VAL A 348 -2.96 12.11 20.50
CA VAL A 348 -3.71 11.07 19.76
C VAL A 348 -4.42 11.68 18.57
N TYR A 349 -5.07 12.82 18.76
CA TYR A 349 -5.78 13.51 17.67
C TYR A 349 -4.83 14.01 16.57
N CYS A 350 -3.75 14.72 16.93
CA CYS A 350 -2.82 15.28 15.94
C CYS A 350 -2.09 14.21 15.12
N TYR A 351 -2.06 12.97 15.61
CA TYR A 351 -1.37 11.84 14.97
C TYR A 351 -2.31 10.95 14.13
N VAL A 352 -3.62 11.20 14.11
CA VAL A 352 -4.59 10.38 13.37
C VAL A 352 -4.32 10.36 11.85
N THR A 353 -3.79 11.44 11.28
CA THR A 353 -3.34 11.50 9.87
C THR A 353 -2.20 10.53 9.60
N VAL A 354 -1.22 10.46 10.50
CA VAL A 354 -0.09 9.53 10.40
C VAL A 354 -0.60 8.09 10.49
N VAL A 355 -1.52 7.81 11.42
CA VAL A 355 -2.16 6.49 11.50
C VAL A 355 -2.91 6.16 10.22
N SER A 356 -3.69 7.10 9.68
CA SER A 356 -4.41 6.89 8.42
C SER A 356 -3.46 6.60 7.27
N LEU A 357 -2.29 7.25 7.20
CA LEU A 357 -1.25 6.93 6.22
C LEU A 357 -0.72 5.51 6.40
N GLN A 358 -0.43 5.09 7.63
CA GLN A 358 0.06 3.73 7.88
C GLN A 358 -0.93 2.64 7.44
N TYR A 359 -2.21 2.93 7.52
CA TYR A 359 -3.27 2.06 7.03
C TYR A 359 -3.41 2.09 5.50
N LEU A 360 -3.42 3.28 4.90
CA LEU A 360 -3.72 3.47 3.49
C LEU A 360 -2.51 3.27 2.57
N THR A 361 -1.30 3.67 2.97
CA THR A 361 -0.11 3.57 2.12
C THR A 361 0.17 2.14 1.65
N PRO A 362 0.19 1.10 2.50
CA PRO A 362 0.40 -0.26 2.01
C PRO A 362 -0.75 -0.76 1.13
N LEU A 363 -1.99 -0.34 1.43
CA LEU A 363 -3.15 -0.65 0.60
C LEU A 363 -3.03 -0.04 -0.80
N ILE A 364 -2.67 1.25 -0.87
CA ILE A 364 -2.46 1.99 -2.12
C ILE A 364 -1.30 1.36 -2.90
N LEU A 365 -0.20 1.01 -2.23
CA LEU A 365 0.94 0.33 -2.84
C LEU A 365 0.50 -1.01 -3.47
N THR A 366 -0.17 -1.89 -2.72
CA THR A 366 -0.63 -3.19 -3.21
C THR A 366 -1.60 -3.04 -4.38
N LEU A 367 -2.55 -2.10 -4.31
CA LEU A 367 -3.50 -1.85 -5.40
C LEU A 367 -2.76 -1.39 -6.67
N ASN A 368 -1.89 -0.39 -6.58
CA ASN A 368 -1.16 0.12 -7.76
C ASN A 368 -0.18 -0.91 -8.32
N CYS A 369 0.49 -1.69 -7.47
CA CYS A 369 1.30 -2.83 -7.93
C CYS A 369 0.45 -3.88 -8.64
N THR A 370 -0.80 -4.11 -8.21
CA THR A 370 -1.74 -5.03 -8.88
C THR A 370 -2.15 -4.52 -10.26
N LEU A 371 -2.44 -3.22 -10.40
CA LEU A 371 -2.76 -2.60 -11.69
C LEU A 371 -1.54 -2.64 -12.65
N LEU A 372 -0.35 -2.36 -12.13
CA LEU A 372 0.91 -2.51 -12.88
C LEU A 372 1.15 -3.97 -13.27
N LEU A 373 0.89 -4.92 -12.35
CA LEU A 373 1.07 -6.35 -12.60
C LEU A 373 0.17 -6.78 -13.75
N LYS A 374 -1.08 -6.31 -13.79
CA LYS A 374 -1.99 -6.56 -14.92
C LYS A 374 -1.41 -6.03 -16.22
N THR A 375 -1.07 -4.75 -16.28
CA THR A 375 -0.71 -4.06 -17.53
C THR A 375 0.66 -4.47 -18.05
N LEU A 376 1.67 -4.54 -17.17
CA LEU A 376 3.07 -4.85 -17.54
C LEU A 376 3.34 -6.36 -17.58
N GLY A 377 2.61 -7.14 -16.77
CA GLY A 377 2.74 -8.60 -16.72
C GLY A 377 1.93 -9.35 -17.76
N GLY A 378 1.18 -8.64 -18.62
CA GLY A 378 0.41 -9.23 -19.73
C GLY A 378 -0.84 -10.00 -19.28
N TYR A 379 -1.37 -9.72 -18.09
CA TYR A 379 -2.62 -10.35 -17.65
C TYR A 379 -3.85 -9.63 -18.18
N SER A 380 -4.96 -10.34 -18.21
CA SER A 380 -6.27 -9.81 -18.59
C SER A 380 -7.20 -9.71 -17.37
N TRP A 381 -8.24 -8.88 -17.48
CA TRP A 381 -9.33 -8.89 -16.50
C TRP A 381 -10.40 -9.95 -16.83
N GLY A 382 -10.36 -10.54 -18.03
CA GLY A 382 -11.37 -11.45 -18.53
C GLY A 382 -11.15 -12.89 -18.08
N LEU A 383 -12.24 -13.63 -17.88
CA LEU A 383 -12.23 -15.08 -17.64
C LEU A 383 -11.97 -15.90 -18.93
N GLY A 384 -11.82 -15.23 -20.08
CA GLY A 384 -11.51 -15.83 -21.38
C GLY A 384 -9.99 -15.87 -21.68
N PRO A 385 -9.57 -16.51 -22.78
CA PRO A 385 -8.16 -16.51 -23.18
C PRO A 385 -7.69 -15.07 -23.41
N ALA A 386 -6.54 -14.72 -22.83
CA ALA A 386 -5.91 -13.43 -23.05
C ALA A 386 -5.75 -13.20 -24.56
N PRO A 387 -6.03 -11.99 -25.09
CA PRO A 387 -5.68 -11.69 -26.46
C PRO A 387 -4.19 -11.96 -26.63
N LEU A 388 -3.85 -12.84 -27.58
CA LEU A 388 -2.47 -13.13 -27.92
C LEU A 388 -1.76 -11.79 -28.15
N LEU A 389 -0.73 -11.52 -27.36
CA LEU A 389 0.24 -10.48 -27.68
C LEU A 389 0.67 -10.72 -29.13
N SER A 390 0.25 -9.83 -30.03
CA SER A 390 0.65 -9.85 -31.41
C SER A 390 2.18 -9.98 -31.46
N PRO A 391 2.74 -10.91 -32.26
CA PRO A 391 4.17 -11.00 -32.41
C PRO A 391 4.70 -9.64 -32.87
N ASN A 392 5.86 -9.26 -32.33
CA ASN A 392 6.65 -8.11 -32.75
C ASN A 392 6.47 -7.81 -34.25
N PRO A 393 6.21 -6.57 -34.67
CA PRO A 393 6.45 -6.17 -36.05
C PRO A 393 7.98 -6.06 -36.24
N SER A 394 8.65 -7.21 -36.39
CA SER A 394 9.95 -7.24 -37.05
C SER A 394 9.72 -6.90 -38.52
N SER A 395 10.36 -5.82 -38.95
CA SER A 395 10.70 -5.47 -40.34
C SER A 395 9.55 -5.37 -41.36
N ALA A 396 9.01 -4.16 -41.56
CA ALA A 396 8.82 -3.54 -42.89
C ALA A 396 8.05 -2.22 -42.79
N SER A 397 8.76 -1.09 -42.78
CA SER A 397 8.29 0.13 -43.45
C SER A 397 9.50 0.99 -43.80
N ALA A 398 9.97 0.84 -45.04
CA ALA A 398 10.91 1.75 -45.66
C ALA A 398 10.22 3.09 -46.01
N ALA A 399 11.01 4.17 -45.97
CA ALA A 399 10.75 5.56 -46.36
C ALA A 399 9.87 6.40 -45.38
N SER A 400 10.23 7.63 -45.00
CA SER A 400 11.01 8.67 -45.70
C SER A 400 12.01 9.41 -44.77
N ILE A 401 13.20 9.69 -45.31
CA ILE A 401 14.35 10.36 -44.69
C ILE A 401 14.07 11.86 -44.50
N GLY A 402 14.22 12.35 -43.27
CA GLY A 402 14.32 13.76 -42.91
C GLY A 402 15.64 13.98 -42.16
N PHE A 403 16.64 14.51 -42.86
CA PHE A 403 18.03 14.58 -42.42
C PHE A 403 18.21 15.63 -41.31
N GLY A 404 18.54 15.21 -40.08
CA GLY A 404 19.04 16.11 -39.03
C GLY A 404 18.71 15.72 -37.58
N GLU A 405 17.65 14.95 -37.32
CA GLU A 405 17.24 14.51 -35.95
C GLU A 405 17.64 13.05 -35.63
N ASP A 406 18.33 12.39 -36.57
CA ASP A 406 18.48 10.94 -36.61
C ASP A 406 19.41 10.34 -35.53
N GLU A 407 20.49 11.01 -35.10
CA GLU A 407 21.44 10.39 -34.15
C GLU A 407 20.89 10.33 -32.71
N VAL A 408 20.20 11.39 -32.26
CA VAL A 408 19.57 11.42 -30.93
C VAL A 408 18.37 10.48 -30.90
N GLN A 409 17.55 10.47 -31.96
CA GLN A 409 16.41 9.57 -32.11
C GLN A 409 16.85 8.10 -32.17
N GLN A 410 17.91 7.79 -32.93
CA GLN A 410 18.48 6.44 -33.01
C GLN A 410 19.15 6.01 -31.71
N THR A 411 19.86 6.91 -31.03
CA THR A 411 20.46 6.62 -29.71
C THR A 411 19.37 6.38 -28.67
N ALA A 412 18.32 7.20 -28.65
CA ALA A 412 17.15 7.02 -27.80
C ALA A 412 16.43 5.70 -28.12
N ALA A 413 16.27 5.33 -29.39
CA ALA A 413 15.68 4.06 -29.80
C ALA A 413 16.54 2.86 -29.37
N ARG A 414 17.87 2.96 -29.45
CA ARG A 414 18.79 1.93 -28.96
C ARG A 414 18.73 1.78 -27.44
N ILE A 415 18.70 2.89 -26.71
CA ILE A 415 18.56 2.89 -25.24
C ILE A 415 17.19 2.34 -24.85
N ALA A 416 16.12 2.76 -25.51
CA ALA A 416 14.76 2.27 -25.26
C ALA A 416 14.62 0.77 -25.60
N GLY A 417 15.24 0.31 -26.68
CA GLY A 417 15.31 -1.11 -27.04
C GLY A 417 16.11 -1.93 -26.03
N ALA A 418 17.24 -1.40 -25.54
CA ALA A 418 18.04 -2.04 -24.49
C ALA A 418 17.29 -2.08 -23.14
N LEU A 419 16.61 -1.00 -22.77
CA LEU A 419 15.74 -0.95 -21.58
C LEU A 419 14.54 -1.90 -21.73
N GLY A 420 13.92 -1.99 -22.90
CA GLY A 420 12.83 -2.94 -23.18
C GLY A 420 13.30 -4.39 -23.15
N GLY A 421 14.55 -4.66 -23.58
CA GLY A 421 15.19 -5.96 -23.46
C GLY A 421 15.51 -6.35 -22.01
N LEU A 422 15.82 -5.37 -21.15
CA LEU A 422 16.08 -5.57 -19.72
C LEU A 422 14.77 -5.72 -18.91
N LEU A 423 13.79 -4.88 -19.18
CA LEU A 423 12.50 -4.84 -18.48
C LEU A 423 11.47 -5.71 -19.20
N THR A 424 11.79 -7.00 -19.34
CA THR A 424 10.87 -7.95 -19.97
C THR A 424 9.56 -8.04 -19.17
N PRO A 425 8.41 -8.30 -19.82
CA PRO A 425 7.13 -8.43 -19.12
C PRO A 425 7.16 -9.56 -18.08
N LEU A 426 7.91 -10.65 -18.35
CA LEU A 426 8.13 -11.75 -17.40
C LEU A 426 8.94 -11.30 -16.18
N PHE A 427 9.97 -10.47 -16.37
CA PHE A 427 10.77 -9.92 -15.27
C PHE A 427 9.95 -8.95 -14.40
N LEU A 428 9.18 -8.06 -15.03
CA LEU A 428 8.29 -7.14 -14.33
C LEU A 428 7.18 -7.88 -13.58
N ARG A 429 6.63 -8.96 -14.16
CA ARG A 429 5.68 -9.87 -13.49
C ARG A 429 6.30 -10.43 -12.20
N GLY A 430 7.53 -10.92 -12.27
CA GLY A 430 8.28 -11.44 -11.11
C GLY A 430 8.48 -10.41 -10.00
N ILE A 431 8.96 -9.21 -10.36
CA ILE A 431 9.20 -8.13 -9.39
C ILE A 431 7.89 -7.67 -8.73
N LEU A 432 6.85 -7.42 -9.52
CA LEU A 432 5.58 -6.91 -9.00
C LEU A 432 4.86 -7.96 -8.15
N ALA A 433 4.91 -9.24 -8.55
CA ALA A 433 4.41 -10.35 -7.75
C ALA A 433 5.15 -10.45 -6.40
N TYR A 434 6.49 -10.37 -6.42
CA TYR A 434 7.28 -10.34 -5.19
C TYR A 434 6.88 -9.15 -4.31
N LEU A 435 6.76 -7.94 -4.85
CA LEU A 435 6.39 -6.76 -4.05
C LEU A 435 5.01 -6.90 -3.41
N ILE A 436 4.01 -7.40 -4.14
CA ILE A 436 2.66 -7.65 -3.61
C ILE A 436 2.70 -8.69 -2.50
N TRP A 437 3.31 -9.85 -2.78
CA TRP A 437 3.41 -10.97 -1.84
C TRP A 437 4.19 -10.60 -0.59
N TRP A 438 5.34 -9.93 -0.76
CA TRP A 438 6.20 -9.50 0.33
C TRP A 438 5.56 -8.42 1.20
N THR A 439 4.85 -7.46 0.59
CA THR A 439 4.04 -6.48 1.34
C THR A 439 3.04 -7.18 2.26
N ALA A 440 2.32 -8.19 1.74
CA ALA A 440 1.39 -8.97 2.53
C ALA A 440 2.08 -9.79 3.64
N ALA A 441 3.23 -10.41 3.34
CA ALA A 441 4.02 -11.17 4.31
C ALA A 441 4.48 -10.28 5.48
N CYS A 442 5.03 -9.10 5.18
CA CYS A 442 5.45 -8.14 6.19
C CYS A 442 4.28 -7.68 7.06
N GLN A 443 3.14 -7.35 6.45
CA GLN A 443 1.95 -6.94 7.21
C GLN A 443 1.44 -8.05 8.12
N LEU A 444 1.40 -9.30 7.62
CA LEU A 444 0.96 -10.44 8.42
C LEU A 444 1.91 -10.66 9.60
N LEU A 445 3.21 -10.79 9.35
CA LEU A 445 4.21 -11.06 10.40
C LEU A 445 4.25 -9.96 11.45
N SER A 446 4.26 -8.69 11.04
CA SER A 446 4.25 -7.57 12.00
C SER A 446 2.93 -7.46 12.77
N SER A 447 1.79 -7.79 12.15
CA SER A 447 0.50 -7.79 12.85
C SER A 447 0.34 -8.96 13.82
N LEU A 448 0.82 -10.16 13.48
CA LEU A 448 0.83 -11.31 14.37
C LEU A 448 1.75 -11.08 15.57
N PHE A 449 2.96 -10.56 15.33
CA PHE A 449 3.85 -10.15 16.41
C PHE A 449 3.21 -9.06 17.27
N GLY A 450 2.52 -8.09 16.65
CA GLY A 450 1.75 -7.07 17.35
C GLY A 450 0.68 -7.66 18.27
N LEU A 451 -0.11 -8.63 17.79
CA LEU A 451 -1.11 -9.31 18.61
C LEU A 451 -0.47 -10.02 19.81
N TYR A 452 0.60 -10.76 19.57
CA TYR A 452 1.34 -11.47 20.62
C TYR A 452 1.88 -10.50 21.69
N PHE A 453 2.51 -9.41 21.24
CA PHE A 453 3.07 -8.36 22.11
C PHE A 453 1.98 -7.72 22.99
N HIS A 454 0.86 -7.31 22.40
CA HIS A 454 -0.23 -6.67 23.15
C HIS A 454 -0.97 -7.63 24.08
N GLN A 455 -1.00 -8.93 23.78
CA GLN A 455 -1.60 -9.94 24.65
C GLN A 455 -0.75 -10.25 25.88
N HIS A 456 0.56 -10.37 25.73
CA HIS A 456 1.43 -10.90 26.79
C HIS A 456 2.24 -9.83 27.53
N LEU A 457 2.65 -8.75 26.86
CA LEU A 457 3.56 -7.75 27.42
C LEU A 457 2.85 -6.46 27.86
N ALA A 458 1.69 -6.16 27.27
CA ALA A 458 0.87 -5.00 27.68
C ALA A 458 -0.24 -5.36 28.69
N GLY A 459 -0.47 -6.66 28.91
CA GLY A 459 -1.43 -7.19 29.89
C GLY A 459 -0.83 -7.59 31.23
N SER A 460 0.51 -7.54 31.37
CA SER A 460 1.23 -7.61 32.66
C SER A 460 1.60 -6.21 33.11
#